data_AF-A0A3D4N6H2-F1
#
_entry.id   AF-A0A3D4N6H2-F1
#
_cell.length_a   1.000
_cell.length_b   1.000
_cell.length_c   1.000
_cell.angle_alpha   90.00
_cell.angle_beta   90.00
_cell.angle_gamma   90.00
#
_symmetry.space_group_name_H-M   'P 1'
#
loop_
_entity.id
_entity.type
_entity.pdbx_description
1 polymer ?
#
loop_
_entity_poly.entity_id
_entity_poly.type
_entity_poly.pdbx_seq_one_letter_code
_entity_poly.pdbx_strand_id
1 'polypeptide(L)'
;MVRVILNGCGGRMGTVLTNLIGDMSDMKIVAGIDIVDVSRPYPTFASLEACTVDADVVVDFTSPKTLHGFLPIAVARKLGIVVATTGLTQVELDLLAQASTEIAIFRSGNMSLGINLVQQLLQSTTKVLGERYDIEIIEKHHNLKKDSPSGTALMLADSINSVRINKLRYVCGREGADTLRKPDELGIHSLRGGTIVGQHEVTFAGQDEIISIGHQAFSRQVFATGAIAAAAYIVRQKPGIYSMQDMIHESSAVTTLYTYPEEVLVSLEDLPRDMSVISHLYGVLAENDVFIDMISHTGATNGHLSVSFTINAKDQVKTEALLRELVATHDGVHLGIVDNITKLTVEGPGMEFQSGVAYRVFSCMAKAGIPILAVTTSESKISYISPTSDVDRAVAIIKKEFGI
;
A
#
# COMPACT_ATOMS: atom_id res chain seq x y z
N MET A 1 -15.52 19.02 7.54
CA MET A 1 -15.97 18.13 8.64
C MET A 1 -16.79 17.02 8.00
N VAL A 2 -16.43 15.75 8.23
CA VAL A 2 -17.10 14.57 7.67
C VAL A 2 -18.32 14.20 8.52
N ARG A 3 -19.48 14.05 7.90
CA ARG A 3 -20.75 13.68 8.54
C ARG A 3 -21.02 12.19 8.38
N VAL A 4 -21.10 11.48 9.50
CA VAL A 4 -21.19 10.01 9.53
C VAL A 4 -22.57 9.55 9.99
N ILE A 5 -23.16 8.61 9.26
CA ILE A 5 -24.24 7.77 9.77
C ILE A 5 -23.63 6.46 10.28
N LEU A 6 -23.90 6.12 11.54
CA LEU A 6 -23.36 4.90 12.15
C LEU A 6 -24.42 3.79 12.17
N ASN A 7 -24.24 2.76 11.34
CA ASN A 7 -25.13 1.60 11.31
C ASN A 7 -24.70 0.54 12.33
N GLY A 8 -25.62 0.10 13.18
CA GLY A 8 -25.33 -0.71 14.37
C GLY A 8 -24.83 0.11 15.56
N CYS A 9 -25.37 1.32 15.72
CA CYS A 9 -24.88 2.26 16.73
C CYS A 9 -25.08 1.78 18.17
N GLY A 10 -25.99 0.84 18.45
CA GLY A 10 -26.21 0.20 19.75
C GLY A 10 -25.19 -0.90 20.09
N GLY A 11 -24.44 -1.39 19.10
CA GLY A 11 -23.48 -2.46 19.27
C GLY A 11 -22.22 -2.06 20.06
N ARG A 12 -21.37 -3.07 20.36
CA ARG A 12 -20.07 -2.87 21.03
C ARG A 12 -19.16 -1.94 20.21
N MET A 13 -19.06 -2.17 18.89
CA MET A 13 -18.27 -1.30 18.00
C MET A 13 -18.92 0.08 17.85
N GLY A 14 -20.24 0.15 17.73
CA GLY A 14 -20.96 1.43 17.66
C GLY A 14 -20.68 2.33 18.87
N THR A 15 -20.64 1.74 20.07
CA THR A 15 -20.28 2.46 21.31
C THR A 15 -18.84 3.00 21.27
N VAL A 16 -17.87 2.20 20.81
CA VAL A 16 -16.47 2.64 20.70
C VAL A 16 -16.34 3.79 19.70
N LEU A 17 -16.96 3.68 18.53
CA LEU A 17 -16.96 4.74 17.51
C LEU A 17 -17.63 6.03 18.00
N THR A 18 -18.73 5.90 18.74
CA THR A 18 -19.43 7.04 19.36
C THR A 18 -18.48 7.84 20.24
N ASN A 19 -17.73 7.17 21.11
CA ASN A 19 -16.83 7.81 22.05
C ASN A 19 -15.65 8.47 21.30
N LEU A 20 -15.01 7.75 20.38
CA LEU A 20 -13.84 8.28 19.66
C LEU A 20 -14.17 9.47 18.77
N ILE A 21 -15.29 9.41 18.04
CA ILE A 21 -15.69 10.51 17.14
C ILE A 21 -16.22 11.71 17.94
N GLY A 22 -16.76 11.50 19.14
CA GLY A 22 -17.23 12.58 20.02
C GLY A 22 -16.15 13.63 20.35
N ASP A 23 -14.89 13.22 20.38
CA ASP A 23 -13.74 14.07 20.70
C ASP A 23 -13.06 14.70 19.45
N MET A 24 -13.57 14.43 18.25
CA MET A 24 -12.97 14.88 16.98
C MET A 24 -13.55 16.22 16.50
N SER A 25 -12.73 17.04 15.85
CA SER A 25 -13.15 18.32 15.26
C SER A 25 -13.46 18.24 13.76
N ASP A 26 -12.91 17.22 13.09
CA ASP A 26 -12.97 17.02 11.64
C ASP A 26 -13.98 15.95 11.21
N MET A 27 -14.59 15.22 12.15
CA MET A 27 -15.63 14.21 11.92
C MET A 27 -16.73 14.28 12.98
N LYS A 28 -17.98 14.06 12.59
CA LYS A 28 -19.13 14.04 13.50
C LYS A 28 -20.14 12.96 13.11
N ILE A 29 -20.62 12.20 14.09
CA ILE A 29 -21.78 11.32 13.90
C ILE A 29 -23.05 12.18 13.91
N VAL A 30 -23.80 12.16 12.82
CA VAL A 30 -25.01 12.97 12.63
C VAL A 30 -26.29 12.16 12.85
N ALA A 31 -26.22 10.83 12.69
CA ALA A 31 -27.31 9.91 13.01
C ALA A 31 -26.78 8.49 13.30
N GLY A 32 -27.56 7.72 14.05
CA GLY A 32 -27.33 6.30 14.29
C GLY A 32 -28.48 5.45 13.78
N ILE A 33 -28.16 4.26 13.24
CA ILE A 33 -29.17 3.26 12.86
C ILE A 33 -29.01 2.05 13.78
N ASP A 34 -30.11 1.58 14.37
CA ASP A 34 -30.16 0.31 15.11
C ASP A 34 -31.60 -0.22 15.17
N ILE A 35 -31.76 -1.54 15.24
CA ILE A 35 -33.08 -2.18 15.39
C ILE A 35 -33.66 -1.98 16.79
N VAL A 36 -32.80 -1.76 17.78
CA VAL A 36 -33.18 -1.44 19.16
C VAL A 36 -33.03 0.06 19.36
N ASP A 37 -34.05 0.68 19.96
CA ASP A 37 -33.93 2.09 20.35
C ASP A 37 -32.85 2.24 21.43
N VAL A 38 -31.84 3.05 21.12
CA VAL A 38 -30.66 3.27 21.95
C VAL A 38 -30.44 4.76 22.14
N SER A 39 -30.31 5.20 23.39
CA SER A 39 -30.00 6.59 23.68
C SER A 39 -28.55 6.90 23.28
N ARG A 40 -28.38 7.88 22.38
CA ARG A 40 -27.09 8.36 21.89
C ARG A 40 -27.04 9.89 21.86
N PRO A 41 -25.86 10.51 21.76
CA PRO A 41 -25.71 11.98 21.64
C PRO A 41 -26.24 12.57 20.32
N TYR A 42 -26.79 11.74 19.42
CA TYR A 42 -27.29 12.05 18.10
C TYR A 42 -28.59 11.28 17.85
N PRO A 43 -29.45 11.72 16.92
CA PRO A 43 -30.72 11.04 16.63
C PRO A 43 -30.51 9.61 16.14
N THR A 44 -31.35 8.70 16.61
CA THR A 44 -31.36 7.28 16.25
C THR A 44 -32.60 6.92 15.44
N PHE A 45 -32.44 6.03 14.47
CA PHE A 45 -33.50 5.58 13.57
C PHE A 45 -33.50 4.07 13.44
N ALA A 46 -34.67 3.49 13.17
CA ALA A 46 -34.83 2.05 13.00
C ALA A 46 -34.21 1.51 11.69
N SER A 47 -34.08 2.36 10.67
CA SER A 47 -33.50 2.02 9.36
C SER A 47 -32.89 3.24 8.69
N LEU A 48 -32.03 3.02 7.70
CA LEU A 48 -31.47 4.11 6.88
C LEU A 48 -32.56 4.83 6.06
N GLU A 49 -33.65 4.14 5.74
CA GLU A 49 -34.83 4.70 5.04
C GLU A 49 -35.54 5.76 5.88
N ALA A 50 -35.71 5.49 7.17
CA ALA A 50 -36.35 6.42 8.10
C ALA A 50 -35.44 7.60 8.47
N CYS A 51 -34.14 7.53 8.16
CA CYS A 51 -33.16 8.54 8.51
C CYS A 51 -33.17 9.69 7.49
N THR A 52 -33.77 10.81 7.89
CA THR A 52 -33.87 12.04 7.08
C THR A 52 -32.65 12.97 7.20
N VAL A 53 -31.64 12.58 7.99
CA VAL A 53 -30.47 13.42 8.28
C VAL A 53 -29.42 13.28 7.17
N ASP A 54 -28.97 14.40 6.60
CA ASP A 54 -27.90 14.43 5.60
C ASP A 54 -26.54 14.02 6.17
N ALA A 55 -25.79 13.24 5.37
CA ALA A 55 -24.47 12.74 5.72
C ALA A 55 -23.60 12.58 4.48
N ASP A 56 -22.32 12.27 4.69
CA ASP A 56 -21.36 12.04 3.62
C ASP A 56 -21.03 10.53 3.49
N VAL A 57 -21.09 9.79 4.61
CA VAL A 57 -20.70 8.37 4.67
C VAL A 57 -21.53 7.57 5.67
N VAL A 58 -21.82 6.31 5.33
CA VAL A 58 -22.37 5.30 6.24
C VAL A 58 -21.25 4.37 6.69
N VAL A 59 -21.07 4.22 8.01
CA VAL A 59 -20.12 3.25 8.58
C VAL A 59 -20.90 2.07 9.16
N ASP A 60 -20.66 0.87 8.63
CA ASP A 60 -21.40 -0.35 8.93
C ASP A 60 -20.53 -1.40 9.65
N PHE A 61 -20.94 -1.74 10.88
CA PHE A 61 -20.37 -2.79 11.73
C PHE A 61 -21.43 -3.79 12.19
N THR A 62 -22.32 -4.19 11.28
CA THR A 62 -23.46 -5.04 11.61
C THR A 62 -23.25 -6.49 11.13
N SER A 63 -24.18 -7.02 10.33
CA SER A 63 -24.19 -8.41 9.86
C SER A 63 -24.53 -8.44 8.38
N PRO A 64 -24.11 -9.44 7.59
CA PRO A 64 -24.29 -9.47 6.15
C PRO A 64 -25.73 -9.15 5.68
N LYS A 65 -26.72 -9.65 6.43
CA LYS A 65 -28.16 -9.47 6.17
C LYS A 65 -28.63 -8.01 6.11
N THR A 66 -27.97 -7.09 6.81
CA THR A 66 -28.39 -5.67 6.85
C THR A 66 -28.03 -4.95 5.54
N LEU A 67 -27.04 -5.46 4.80
CA LEU A 67 -26.52 -4.84 3.58
C LEU A 67 -27.63 -4.61 2.55
N HIS A 68 -28.51 -5.60 2.37
CA HIS A 68 -29.64 -5.52 1.44
C HIS A 68 -30.60 -4.37 1.76
N GLY A 69 -30.73 -3.99 3.03
CA GLY A 69 -31.65 -2.93 3.46
C GLY A 69 -31.08 -1.53 3.27
N PHE A 70 -29.80 -1.32 3.58
CA PHE A 70 -29.22 0.04 3.55
C PHE A 70 -28.51 0.37 2.24
N LEU A 71 -27.99 -0.62 1.50
CA LEU A 71 -27.19 -0.37 0.29
C LEU A 71 -27.96 0.38 -0.81
N PRO A 72 -29.20 0.01 -1.18
CA PRO A 72 -29.95 0.75 -2.21
C PRO A 72 -30.18 2.23 -1.83
N ILE A 73 -30.38 2.48 -0.54
CA ILE A 73 -30.63 3.82 0.00
C ILE A 73 -29.35 4.65 0.00
N ALA A 74 -28.22 4.04 0.36
CA ALA A 74 -26.91 4.67 0.27
C ALA A 74 -26.58 5.08 -1.18
N VAL A 75 -26.87 4.21 -2.16
CA VAL A 75 -26.72 4.52 -3.60
C VAL A 75 -27.63 5.67 -4.01
N ALA A 76 -28.92 5.61 -3.68
CA ALA A 76 -29.90 6.65 -4.03
C ALA A 76 -29.52 8.03 -3.45
N ARG A 77 -28.91 8.05 -2.26
CA ARG A 77 -28.45 9.26 -1.56
C ARG A 77 -27.01 9.65 -1.90
N LYS A 78 -26.31 8.89 -2.75
CA LYS A 78 -24.89 9.08 -3.11
C LYS A 78 -23.96 9.16 -1.89
N LEU A 79 -24.23 8.34 -0.88
CA LEU A 79 -23.39 8.23 0.32
C LEU A 79 -22.22 7.29 0.05
N GLY A 80 -21.01 7.68 0.48
CA GLY A 80 -19.92 6.72 0.61
C GLY A 80 -20.29 5.66 1.67
N ILE A 81 -19.74 4.46 1.56
CA ILE A 81 -19.98 3.42 2.57
C ILE A 81 -18.69 2.78 3.04
N VAL A 82 -18.61 2.47 4.33
CA VAL A 82 -17.55 1.68 4.95
C VAL A 82 -18.17 0.39 5.49
N VAL A 83 -17.89 -0.73 4.85
CA VAL A 83 -18.41 -2.05 5.19
C VAL A 83 -17.31 -2.84 5.91
N ALA A 84 -17.43 -2.93 7.23
CA ALA A 84 -16.56 -3.75 8.08
C ALA A 84 -17.14 -5.15 8.36
N THR A 85 -18.27 -5.47 7.75
CA THR A 85 -19.02 -6.70 7.96
C THR A 85 -18.30 -7.90 7.32
N THR A 86 -17.94 -8.89 8.13
CA THR A 86 -17.29 -10.14 7.70
C THR A 86 -18.31 -11.18 7.25
N GLY A 87 -17.89 -12.15 6.44
CA GLY A 87 -18.72 -13.31 6.06
C GLY A 87 -19.74 -13.03 4.96
N LEU A 88 -19.45 -12.05 4.08
CA LEU A 88 -20.27 -11.77 2.90
C LEU A 88 -20.20 -12.93 1.89
N THR A 89 -21.36 -13.34 1.40
CA THR A 89 -21.58 -14.30 0.33
C THR A 89 -21.27 -13.68 -1.04
N GLN A 90 -21.08 -14.51 -2.07
CA GLN A 90 -20.84 -14.01 -3.43
C GLN A 90 -21.93 -13.05 -3.91
N VAL A 91 -23.19 -13.32 -3.55
CA VAL A 91 -24.33 -12.44 -3.87
C VAL A 91 -24.15 -11.05 -3.27
N GLU A 92 -23.72 -10.95 -2.01
CA GLU A 92 -23.46 -9.68 -1.34
C GLU A 92 -22.24 -8.97 -1.93
N LEU A 93 -21.22 -9.71 -2.38
CA LEU A 93 -20.07 -9.14 -3.09
C LEU A 93 -20.46 -8.55 -4.44
N ASP A 94 -21.30 -9.24 -5.20
CA ASP A 94 -21.78 -8.77 -6.50
C ASP A 94 -22.65 -7.51 -6.36
N LEU A 95 -23.46 -7.43 -5.29
CA LEU A 95 -24.22 -6.22 -4.97
C LEU A 95 -23.32 -5.02 -4.67
N LEU A 96 -22.24 -5.22 -3.90
CA LEU A 96 -21.25 -4.17 -3.66
C LEU A 96 -20.55 -3.77 -4.97
N ALA A 97 -20.18 -4.74 -5.81
CA ALA A 97 -19.57 -4.45 -7.12
C ALA A 97 -20.49 -3.59 -7.99
N GLN A 98 -21.78 -3.90 -8.05
CA GLN A 98 -22.74 -3.10 -8.79
C GLN A 98 -22.87 -1.68 -8.22
N ALA A 99 -23.06 -1.54 -6.91
CA ALA A 99 -23.18 -0.24 -6.25
C ALA A 99 -21.91 0.63 -6.41
N SER A 100 -20.74 0.00 -6.52
CA SER A 100 -19.46 0.71 -6.68
C SER A 100 -19.35 1.52 -7.98
N THR A 101 -20.20 1.23 -8.97
CA THR A 101 -20.28 2.03 -10.20
C THR A 101 -20.86 3.42 -9.95
N GLU A 102 -21.56 3.62 -8.84
CA GLU A 102 -22.29 4.85 -8.52
C GLU A 102 -21.80 5.57 -7.27
N ILE A 103 -21.22 4.85 -6.31
CA ILE A 103 -20.73 5.38 -5.03
C ILE A 103 -19.37 4.77 -4.67
N ALA A 104 -18.63 5.45 -3.79
CA ALA A 104 -17.39 4.94 -3.24
C ALA A 104 -17.67 3.96 -2.09
N ILE A 105 -17.11 2.76 -2.18
CA ILE A 105 -17.32 1.66 -1.23
C ILE A 105 -15.97 1.25 -0.63
N PHE A 106 -15.82 1.42 0.67
CA PHE A 106 -14.70 0.88 1.41
C PHE A 106 -15.09 -0.47 2.02
N ARG A 107 -14.34 -1.53 1.75
CA ARG A 107 -14.60 -2.86 2.30
C ARG A 107 -13.34 -3.42 2.94
N SER A 108 -13.47 -3.89 4.17
CA SER A 108 -12.42 -4.70 4.80
C SER A 108 -12.99 -5.71 5.77
N GLY A 109 -12.48 -6.95 5.71
CA GLY A 109 -12.75 -7.96 6.74
C GLY A 109 -12.07 -7.67 8.07
N ASN A 110 -11.08 -6.75 8.09
CA ASN A 110 -10.44 -6.29 9.32
C ASN A 110 -9.96 -4.84 9.17
N MET A 111 -10.49 -3.95 10.01
CA MET A 111 -10.14 -2.52 10.00
C MET A 111 -8.83 -2.20 10.73
N SER A 112 -8.14 -3.17 11.34
CA SER A 112 -6.83 -2.91 11.98
C SER A 112 -5.75 -2.70 10.92
N LEU A 113 -5.09 -1.54 10.93
CA LEU A 113 -3.89 -1.28 10.15
C LEU A 113 -2.81 -2.35 10.38
N GLY A 114 -2.59 -2.73 11.64
CA GLY A 114 -1.58 -3.73 12.01
C GLY A 114 -1.86 -5.11 11.42
N ILE A 115 -3.12 -5.54 11.35
CA ILE A 115 -3.49 -6.81 10.71
C ILE A 115 -3.26 -6.77 9.19
N ASN A 116 -3.55 -5.64 8.55
CA ASN A 116 -3.30 -5.48 7.11
C ASN A 116 -1.79 -5.47 6.81
N LEU A 117 -0.97 -4.85 7.65
CA LEU A 117 0.49 -4.94 7.56
C LEU A 117 0.96 -6.40 7.73
N VAL A 118 0.46 -7.11 8.74
CA VAL A 118 0.77 -8.53 8.92
C VAL A 118 0.42 -9.32 7.66
N GLN A 119 -0.73 -9.08 7.03
CA GLN A 119 -1.10 -9.72 5.76
C GLN A 119 -0.03 -9.54 4.67
N GLN A 120 0.49 -8.32 4.48
CA GLN A 120 1.54 -8.02 3.50
C GLN A 120 2.88 -8.69 3.86
N LEU A 121 3.24 -8.71 5.14
CA LEU A 121 4.42 -9.42 5.63
C LEU A 121 4.30 -10.92 5.36
N LEU A 122 3.15 -11.53 5.65
CA LEU A 122 2.91 -12.95 5.37
C LEU A 122 3.03 -13.29 3.90
N GLN A 123 2.46 -12.47 3.01
CA GLN A 123 2.59 -12.65 1.57
C GLN A 123 4.05 -12.56 1.11
N SER A 124 4.79 -11.58 1.62
CA SER A 124 6.21 -11.38 1.28
C SER A 124 7.07 -12.53 1.81
N THR A 125 6.90 -12.91 3.08
CA THR A 125 7.58 -14.04 3.70
C THR A 125 7.27 -15.35 2.97
N THR A 126 6.01 -15.58 2.59
CA THR A 126 5.62 -16.79 1.85
C THR A 126 6.29 -16.89 0.48
N LYS A 127 6.43 -15.76 -0.24
CA LYS A 127 7.15 -15.72 -1.52
C LYS A 127 8.63 -16.06 -1.38
N VAL A 128 9.28 -15.57 -0.32
CA VAL A 128 10.71 -15.81 -0.05
C VAL A 128 10.97 -17.25 0.40
N LEU A 129 10.18 -17.73 1.37
CA LEU A 129 10.36 -19.05 1.98
C LEU A 129 9.86 -20.20 1.10
N GLY A 130 8.87 -19.93 0.23
CA GLY A 130 8.33 -20.89 -0.72
C GLY A 130 7.68 -22.09 -0.04
N GLU A 131 7.96 -23.29 -0.54
CA GLU A 131 7.40 -24.55 -0.02
C GLU A 131 8.29 -25.22 1.04
N ARG A 132 9.37 -24.56 1.47
CA ARG A 132 10.37 -25.14 2.39
C ARG A 132 9.96 -25.11 3.87
N TYR A 133 8.92 -24.35 4.20
CA TYR A 133 8.51 -24.11 5.58
C TYR A 133 7.08 -24.59 5.80
N ASP A 134 6.87 -25.18 6.96
CA ASP A 134 5.57 -25.55 7.48
C ASP A 134 4.89 -24.29 8.03
N ILE A 135 3.63 -24.09 7.63
CA ILE A 135 2.88 -22.88 7.99
C ILE A 135 1.76 -23.23 8.96
N GLU A 136 1.79 -22.62 10.13
CA GLU A 136 0.82 -22.83 11.20
C GLU A 136 0.31 -21.48 11.72
N ILE A 137 -0.99 -21.40 12.03
CA ILE A 137 -1.64 -20.20 12.58
C ILE A 137 -2.17 -20.53 13.97
N ILE A 138 -1.82 -19.70 14.94
CA ILE A 138 -2.39 -19.75 16.29
C ILE A 138 -3.17 -18.45 16.52
N GLU A 139 -4.46 -18.58 16.85
CA GLU A 139 -5.31 -17.46 17.25
C GLU A 139 -5.83 -17.63 18.68
N LYS A 140 -5.96 -16.52 19.40
CA LYS A 140 -6.46 -16.49 20.78
C LYS A 140 -7.53 -15.40 20.92
N HIS A 141 -8.66 -15.74 21.50
CA HIS A 141 -9.77 -14.81 21.78
C HIS A 141 -10.46 -15.10 23.10
N HIS A 142 -11.33 -14.19 23.53
CA HIS A 142 -12.15 -14.31 24.72
C HIS A 142 -13.07 -15.54 24.68
N ASN A 143 -13.50 -15.99 25.86
CA ASN A 143 -14.34 -17.18 26.03
C ASN A 143 -15.74 -17.07 25.37
N LEU A 144 -16.24 -15.86 25.12
CA LEU A 144 -17.55 -15.65 24.47
C LEU A 144 -17.52 -15.66 22.92
N LYS A 145 -16.36 -15.88 22.29
CA LYS A 145 -16.26 -15.85 20.83
C LYS A 145 -16.80 -17.16 20.25
N LYS A 146 -17.81 -17.05 19.40
CA LYS A 146 -18.58 -18.20 18.88
C LYS A 146 -17.93 -18.87 17.66
N ASP A 147 -17.37 -18.07 16.76
CA ASP A 147 -16.69 -18.55 15.55
C ASP A 147 -15.29 -19.09 15.88
N SER A 148 -14.90 -20.18 15.22
CA SER A 148 -13.59 -20.82 15.33
C SER A 148 -13.30 -21.62 14.05
N PRO A 149 -12.21 -21.35 13.31
CA PRO A 149 -11.27 -20.24 13.51
C PRO A 149 -11.90 -18.86 13.36
N SER A 150 -11.26 -17.84 13.93
CA SER A 150 -11.70 -16.45 13.73
C SER A 150 -11.64 -16.03 12.25
N GLY A 151 -12.53 -15.13 11.82
CA GLY A 151 -12.49 -14.55 10.47
C GLY A 151 -11.14 -13.94 10.10
N THR A 152 -10.44 -13.30 11.05
CA THR A 152 -9.07 -12.81 10.83
C THR A 152 -8.08 -13.94 10.57
N ALA A 153 -8.17 -15.07 11.28
CA ALA A 153 -7.27 -16.20 11.04
C ALA A 153 -7.46 -16.80 9.64
N LEU A 154 -8.71 -16.92 9.18
CA LEU A 154 -9.02 -17.34 7.81
C LEU A 154 -8.49 -16.33 6.79
N MET A 155 -8.68 -15.02 7.03
CA MET A 155 -8.14 -13.98 6.16
C MET A 155 -6.61 -14.02 6.04
N LEU A 156 -5.90 -14.31 7.13
CA LEU A 156 -4.44 -14.49 7.12
C LEU A 156 -4.06 -15.77 6.35
N ALA A 157 -4.76 -16.88 6.56
CA ALA A 157 -4.54 -18.13 5.81
C ALA A 157 -4.77 -17.94 4.30
N ASP A 158 -5.86 -17.26 3.93
CA ASP A 158 -6.19 -16.94 2.53
C ASP A 158 -5.12 -16.06 1.90
N SER A 159 -4.55 -15.11 2.65
CA SER A 159 -3.47 -14.26 2.16
C SER A 159 -2.19 -15.03 1.84
N ILE A 160 -1.84 -16.03 2.66
CA ILE A 160 -0.71 -16.92 2.41
C ILE A 160 -0.98 -17.74 1.15
N ASN A 161 -2.18 -18.32 1.03
CA ASN A 161 -2.57 -19.10 -0.14
C ASN A 161 -2.66 -18.27 -1.44
N SER A 162 -2.94 -16.97 -1.35
CA SER A 162 -3.07 -16.10 -2.53
C SER A 162 -1.78 -15.94 -3.33
N VAL A 163 -0.62 -16.14 -2.69
CA VAL A 163 0.71 -15.97 -3.32
C VAL A 163 1.42 -17.31 -3.58
N ARG A 164 0.79 -18.43 -3.22
CA ARG A 164 1.34 -19.77 -3.47
C ARG A 164 0.82 -20.32 -4.79
N ILE A 165 1.68 -21.07 -5.48
CA ILE A 165 1.29 -21.86 -6.65
C ILE A 165 0.38 -23.01 -6.20
N ASN A 166 0.86 -23.79 -5.23
CA ASN A 166 0.09 -24.87 -4.60
C ASN A 166 -0.57 -24.37 -3.32
N LYS A 167 -1.90 -24.30 -3.34
CA LYS A 167 -2.69 -23.90 -2.17
C LYS A 167 -2.63 -24.97 -1.09
N LEU A 168 -2.40 -24.54 0.15
CA LEU A 168 -2.47 -25.37 1.33
C LEU A 168 -3.93 -25.54 1.78
N ARG A 169 -4.27 -26.76 2.17
CA ARG A 169 -5.55 -27.13 2.76
C ARG A 169 -5.56 -26.77 4.25
N TYR A 170 -6.63 -26.13 4.70
CA TYR A 170 -6.77 -25.74 6.11
C TYR A 170 -7.06 -26.95 6.99
N VAL A 171 -6.28 -27.11 8.06
CA VAL A 171 -6.45 -28.16 9.07
C VAL A 171 -6.69 -27.51 10.43
N CYS A 172 -7.91 -27.62 10.95
CA CYS A 172 -8.29 -26.99 12.20
C CYS A 172 -8.08 -27.94 13.38
N GLY A 173 -7.06 -27.67 14.19
CA GLY A 173 -6.66 -28.53 15.31
C GLY A 173 -6.03 -29.86 14.88
N ARG A 174 -5.47 -30.57 15.87
CA ARG A 174 -4.91 -31.93 15.71
C ARG A 174 -5.27 -32.73 16.96
N GLU A 175 -5.81 -33.94 16.78
CA GLU A 175 -6.23 -34.82 17.86
C GLU A 175 -5.99 -36.29 17.46
N GLY A 176 -5.51 -37.12 18.39
CA GLY A 176 -5.30 -38.55 18.20
C GLY A 176 -3.85 -38.97 17.97
N ALA A 177 -3.65 -40.28 17.75
CA ALA A 177 -2.33 -40.92 17.70
C ALA A 177 -1.60 -40.77 16.35
N ASP A 178 -2.33 -40.56 15.24
CA ASP A 178 -1.78 -40.42 13.89
C ASP A 178 -2.15 -39.05 13.31
N THR A 179 -1.42 -38.03 13.74
CA THR A 179 -1.62 -36.62 13.34
C THR A 179 -0.40 -36.04 12.64
N LEU A 180 0.44 -36.90 12.06
CA LEU A 180 1.63 -36.50 11.32
C LEU A 180 1.25 -35.46 10.26
N ARG A 181 1.97 -34.33 10.27
CA ARG A 181 1.69 -33.21 9.37
C ARG A 181 1.96 -33.61 7.92
N LYS A 182 1.02 -33.26 7.03
CA LYS A 182 1.21 -33.41 5.59
C LYS A 182 1.73 -32.11 4.97
N PRO A 183 2.54 -32.17 3.90
CA PRO A 183 3.10 -30.98 3.26
C PRO A 183 2.06 -30.01 2.68
N ASP A 184 0.86 -30.50 2.35
CA ASP A 184 -0.25 -29.72 1.79
C ASP A 184 -1.08 -28.99 2.85
N GLU A 185 -0.68 -29.00 4.12
CA GLU A 185 -1.49 -28.49 5.22
C GLU A 185 -1.08 -27.08 5.67
N LEU A 186 -2.06 -26.25 5.97
CA LEU A 186 -1.90 -25.04 6.78
C LEU A 186 -2.72 -25.26 8.05
N GLY A 187 -2.03 -25.49 9.17
CA GLY A 187 -2.70 -25.76 10.44
C GLY A 187 -3.21 -24.49 11.10
N ILE A 188 -4.40 -24.57 11.70
CA ILE A 188 -5.04 -23.45 12.40
C ILE A 188 -5.50 -23.92 13.78
N HIS A 189 -4.95 -23.30 14.82
CA HIS A 189 -5.25 -23.59 16.22
C HIS A 189 -5.93 -22.39 16.87
N SER A 190 -7.09 -22.64 17.50
CA SER A 190 -7.93 -21.59 18.09
C SER A 190 -8.06 -21.77 19.59
N LEU A 191 -7.60 -20.78 20.35
CA LEU A 191 -7.68 -20.74 21.81
C LEU A 191 -8.80 -19.79 22.27
N ARG A 192 -9.57 -20.21 23.27
CA ARG A 192 -10.63 -19.41 23.89
C ARG A 192 -10.36 -19.28 25.38
N GLY A 193 -10.22 -18.05 25.88
CA GLY A 193 -9.91 -17.84 27.29
C GLY A 193 -10.06 -16.39 27.74
N GLY A 194 -10.63 -16.20 28.93
CA GLY A 194 -10.74 -14.90 29.59
C GLY A 194 -11.35 -13.81 28.71
N THR A 195 -10.73 -12.64 28.70
CA THR A 195 -11.16 -11.42 28.01
C THR A 195 -10.27 -11.03 26.84
N ILE A 196 -9.46 -11.96 26.31
CA ILE A 196 -8.51 -11.73 25.21
C ILE A 196 -9.25 -11.11 24.01
N VAL A 197 -8.86 -9.92 23.58
CA VAL A 197 -9.54 -9.22 22.49
C VAL A 197 -9.29 -9.91 21.16
N GLY A 198 -8.02 -10.25 20.89
CA GLY A 198 -7.60 -11.01 19.73
C GLY A 198 -6.07 -11.02 19.63
N GLN A 199 -5.49 -12.21 19.48
CA GLN A 199 -4.08 -12.40 19.14
C GLN A 199 -4.00 -13.39 17.99
N HIS A 200 -3.14 -13.11 17.03
CA HIS A 200 -2.90 -13.94 15.85
C HIS A 200 -1.40 -14.06 15.66
N GLU A 201 -0.89 -15.27 15.51
CA GLU A 201 0.51 -15.55 15.22
C GLU A 201 0.57 -16.57 14.10
N VAL A 202 1.36 -16.28 13.08
CA VAL A 202 1.67 -17.20 12.00
C VAL A 202 3.13 -17.61 12.12
N THR A 203 3.35 -18.90 12.12
CA THR A 203 4.66 -19.52 12.26
C THR A 203 5.04 -20.18 10.95
N PHE A 204 6.22 -19.86 10.46
CA PHE A 204 6.92 -20.55 9.38
C PHE A 204 8.03 -21.37 10.02
N ALA A 205 7.82 -22.69 10.13
CA ALA A 205 8.76 -23.62 10.74
C ALA A 205 9.59 -24.32 9.66
N GLY A 206 10.90 -24.08 9.66
CA GLY A 206 11.85 -24.69 8.73
C GLY A 206 12.76 -25.69 9.44
N GLN A 207 13.79 -26.15 8.73
CA GLN A 207 14.84 -26.94 9.33
C GLN A 207 15.72 -26.04 10.21
N ASP A 208 15.73 -26.31 11.52
CA ASP A 208 16.56 -25.63 12.53
C ASP A 208 16.28 -24.13 12.75
N GLU A 209 15.18 -23.60 12.21
CA GLU A 209 14.75 -22.22 12.47
C GLU A 209 13.23 -22.04 12.40
N ILE A 210 12.76 -20.98 13.05
CA ILE A 210 11.36 -20.58 13.06
C ILE A 210 11.27 -19.07 12.86
N ILE A 211 10.39 -18.65 11.97
CA ILE A 211 9.99 -17.25 11.79
C ILE A 211 8.53 -17.11 12.23
N SER A 212 8.27 -16.25 13.22
CA SER A 212 6.92 -15.97 13.72
C SER A 212 6.53 -14.53 13.48
N ILE A 213 5.35 -14.32 12.91
CA ILE A 213 4.77 -13.01 12.64
C ILE A 213 3.45 -12.92 13.38
N GLY A 214 3.36 -11.99 14.34
CA GLY A 214 2.23 -11.89 15.26
C GLY A 214 1.61 -10.49 15.33
N HIS A 215 0.32 -10.45 15.66
CA HIS A 215 -0.42 -9.24 16.01
C HIS A 215 -1.26 -9.49 17.25
N GLN A 216 -1.26 -8.52 18.17
CA GLN A 216 -2.08 -8.53 19.38
C GLN A 216 -2.89 -7.24 19.49
N ALA A 217 -4.22 -7.38 19.59
CA ALA A 217 -5.11 -6.28 19.90
C ALA A 217 -5.31 -6.18 21.42
N PHE A 218 -5.05 -5.00 22.00
CA PHE A 218 -5.33 -4.74 23.42
C PHE A 218 -6.76 -4.21 23.64
N SER A 219 -7.38 -3.60 22.63
CA SER A 219 -8.73 -3.07 22.71
C SER A 219 -9.40 -3.07 21.34
N ARG A 220 -10.73 -2.87 21.31
CA ARG A 220 -11.49 -2.71 20.05
C ARG A 220 -11.24 -1.37 19.37
N GLN A 221 -10.53 -0.45 20.03
CA GLN A 221 -10.18 0.86 19.49
C GLN A 221 -9.38 0.74 18.19
N VAL A 222 -8.51 -0.28 18.06
CA VAL A 222 -7.70 -0.49 16.84
C VAL A 222 -8.56 -0.66 15.58
N PHE A 223 -9.75 -1.27 15.69
CA PHE A 223 -10.67 -1.43 14.57
C PHE A 223 -11.48 -0.16 14.31
N ALA A 224 -11.83 0.56 15.38
CA ALA A 224 -12.57 1.82 15.28
C ALA A 224 -11.72 2.92 14.63
N THR A 225 -10.45 3.05 15.02
CA THR A 225 -9.50 3.99 14.40
C THR A 225 -9.36 3.74 12.90
N GLY A 226 -9.25 2.48 12.48
CA GLY A 226 -9.19 2.16 11.05
C GLY A 226 -10.47 2.47 10.29
N ALA A 227 -11.65 2.27 10.88
CA ALA A 227 -12.90 2.67 10.24
C ALA A 227 -13.11 4.19 10.20
N ILE A 228 -12.63 4.93 11.20
CA ILE A 228 -12.59 6.40 11.17
C ILE A 228 -11.70 6.87 10.02
N ALA A 229 -10.51 6.28 9.88
CA ALA A 229 -9.61 6.57 8.76
C ALA A 229 -10.28 6.23 7.41
N ALA A 230 -10.90 5.05 7.30
CA ALA A 230 -11.63 4.63 6.11
C ALA A 230 -12.80 5.57 5.77
N ALA A 231 -13.52 6.07 6.75
CA ALA A 231 -14.61 7.02 6.56
C ALA A 231 -14.10 8.38 6.06
N ALA A 232 -12.97 8.88 6.60
CA ALA A 232 -12.33 10.10 6.11
C ALA A 232 -11.73 9.92 4.70
N TYR A 233 -11.26 8.71 4.39
CA TYR A 233 -10.72 8.33 3.10
C TYR A 233 -11.82 8.28 2.02
N ILE A 234 -12.89 7.52 2.27
CA ILE A 234 -13.88 7.18 1.23
C ILE A 234 -14.68 8.38 0.72
N VAL A 235 -14.88 9.42 1.54
CA VAL A 235 -15.60 10.65 1.14
C VAL A 235 -14.84 11.49 0.11
N ARG A 236 -13.54 11.22 -0.09
CA ARG A 236 -12.70 11.91 -1.08
C ARG A 236 -12.56 11.12 -2.37
N GLN A 237 -13.05 9.88 -2.39
CA GLN A 237 -12.85 8.96 -3.48
C GLN A 237 -13.97 9.05 -4.52
N LYS A 238 -13.63 8.65 -5.75
CA LYS A 238 -14.60 8.46 -6.82
C LYS A 238 -15.36 7.14 -6.61
N PRO A 239 -16.47 6.90 -7.33
CA PRO A 239 -17.11 5.59 -7.34
C PRO A 239 -16.11 4.47 -7.64
N GLY A 240 -16.13 3.43 -6.81
CA GLY A 240 -15.19 2.31 -6.85
C GLY A 240 -15.20 1.51 -5.57
N ILE A 241 -14.54 0.34 -5.58
CA ILE A 241 -14.28 -0.46 -4.39
C ILE A 241 -12.86 -0.18 -3.91
N TYR A 242 -12.74 0.10 -2.62
CA TYR A 242 -11.49 0.40 -1.93
C TYR A 242 -11.36 -0.50 -0.71
N SER A 243 -10.12 -0.70 -0.28
CA SER A 243 -9.74 -1.55 0.84
C SER A 243 -8.74 -0.84 1.75
N MET A 244 -8.38 -1.49 2.85
CA MET A 244 -7.30 -1.03 3.72
C MET A 244 -5.97 -0.92 2.96
N GLN A 245 -5.70 -1.81 2.00
CA GLN A 245 -4.47 -1.75 1.21
C GLN A 245 -4.44 -0.49 0.34
N ASP A 246 -5.56 -0.17 -0.32
CA ASP A 246 -5.66 1.04 -1.15
C ASP A 246 -5.42 2.30 -0.32
N MET A 247 -6.03 2.39 0.87
CA MET A 247 -5.83 3.52 1.78
C MET A 247 -4.39 3.62 2.29
N ILE A 248 -3.76 2.50 2.66
CA ILE A 248 -2.37 2.47 3.13
C ILE A 248 -1.43 2.91 2.01
N HIS A 249 -1.60 2.33 0.82
CA HIS A 249 -0.80 2.68 -0.36
C HIS A 249 -0.99 4.15 -0.72
N GLU A 250 -2.23 4.67 -0.69
CA GLU A 250 -2.52 6.08 -0.97
C GLU A 250 -1.79 7.02 0.01
N SER A 251 -1.87 6.70 1.31
CA SER A 251 -1.21 7.48 2.37
C SER A 251 0.32 7.39 2.37
N SER A 252 0.89 6.39 1.70
CA SER A 252 2.33 6.08 1.68
C SER A 252 2.88 6.09 0.26
N ALA A 253 2.44 7.04 -0.58
CA ALA A 253 2.86 7.14 -1.98
C ALA A 253 4.38 7.09 -2.09
N VAL A 254 5.05 8.03 -1.45
CA VAL A 254 6.49 8.11 -1.29
C VAL A 254 6.75 7.97 0.19
N THR A 255 7.58 7.00 0.57
CA THR A 255 7.97 6.77 1.97
C THR A 255 9.39 7.25 2.25
N THR A 256 10.20 7.35 1.20
CA THR A 256 11.62 7.58 1.34
C THR A 256 12.13 8.54 0.26
N LEU A 257 13.06 9.39 0.67
CA LEU A 257 13.84 10.25 -0.21
C LEU A 257 15.32 10.02 0.07
N TYR A 258 16.05 9.54 -0.93
CA TYR A 258 17.51 9.37 -0.87
C TYR A 258 18.21 10.48 -1.64
N THR A 259 19.40 10.83 -1.19
CA THR A 259 20.33 11.71 -1.89
C THR A 259 21.65 10.99 -2.08
N TYR A 260 22.14 10.95 -3.31
CA TYR A 260 23.44 10.41 -3.68
C TYR A 260 24.29 11.58 -4.18
N PRO A 261 25.11 12.18 -3.30
CA PRO A 261 26.04 13.24 -3.69
C PRO A 261 27.21 12.63 -4.49
N GLU A 262 28.10 13.50 -4.99
CA GLU A 262 29.31 13.09 -5.71
C GLU A 262 29.01 12.25 -6.95
N GLU A 263 27.96 12.61 -7.67
CA GLU A 263 27.63 12.02 -8.97
C GLU A 263 28.07 12.97 -10.09
N VAL A 264 28.30 12.41 -11.27
CA VAL A 264 28.53 13.15 -12.52
C VAL A 264 27.59 12.58 -13.57
N LEU A 265 26.91 13.46 -14.32
CA LEU A 265 26.04 13.09 -15.42
C LEU A 265 26.85 13.13 -16.70
N VAL A 266 26.93 12.00 -17.37
CA VAL A 266 27.58 11.84 -18.65
C VAL A 266 26.50 11.66 -19.70
N SER A 267 26.58 12.40 -20.80
CA SER A 267 25.62 12.37 -21.89
C SER A 267 26.36 12.14 -23.21
N LEU A 268 25.89 11.18 -23.99
CA LEU A 268 26.30 10.96 -25.36
C LEU A 268 25.09 11.23 -26.26
N GLU A 269 25.18 12.27 -27.08
CA GLU A 269 24.15 12.70 -28.02
C GLU A 269 24.50 12.25 -29.44
N ASP A 270 23.47 12.11 -30.27
CA ASP A 270 23.57 11.73 -31.68
C ASP A 270 24.26 10.39 -31.96
N LEU A 271 24.23 9.46 -30.99
CA LEU A 271 24.74 8.11 -31.17
C LEU A 271 23.97 7.39 -32.29
N PRO A 272 24.63 6.63 -33.18
CA PRO A 272 23.94 5.84 -34.19
C PRO A 272 23.06 4.78 -33.53
N ARG A 273 21.91 4.45 -34.15
CA ARG A 273 21.03 3.37 -33.70
C ARG A 273 21.60 1.97 -33.99
N ASP A 274 22.77 1.70 -33.43
CA ASP A 274 23.46 0.43 -33.47
C ASP A 274 23.75 -0.04 -32.03
N MET A 275 23.19 -1.20 -31.69
CA MET A 275 23.39 -1.80 -30.36
C MET A 275 24.82 -2.28 -30.14
N SER A 276 25.61 -2.48 -31.20
CA SER A 276 27.04 -2.77 -31.07
C SER A 276 27.80 -1.62 -30.41
N VAL A 277 27.44 -0.37 -30.72
CA VAL A 277 28.02 0.85 -30.13
C VAL A 277 27.63 0.98 -28.66
N ILE A 278 26.36 0.70 -28.33
CA ILE A 278 25.88 0.71 -26.94
C ILE A 278 26.55 -0.38 -26.11
N SER A 279 26.67 -1.58 -26.67
CA SER A 279 27.38 -2.67 -26.02
C SER A 279 28.85 -2.34 -25.81
N HIS A 280 29.51 -1.71 -26.79
CA HIS A 280 30.89 -1.29 -26.68
C HIS A 280 31.09 -0.20 -25.62
N LEU A 281 30.20 0.80 -25.59
CA LEU A 281 30.16 1.85 -24.55
C LEU A 281 30.16 1.25 -23.15
N TYR A 282 29.20 0.37 -22.86
CA TYR A 282 29.09 -0.24 -21.53
C TYR A 282 30.24 -1.23 -21.26
N GLY A 283 30.74 -1.92 -22.28
CA GLY A 283 31.91 -2.79 -22.19
C GLY A 283 33.16 -2.04 -21.75
N VAL A 284 33.49 -0.94 -22.41
CA VAL A 284 34.67 -0.11 -22.08
C VAL A 284 34.60 0.43 -20.65
N LEU A 285 33.41 0.86 -20.20
CA LEU A 285 33.22 1.34 -18.84
C LEU A 285 33.38 0.21 -17.81
N ALA A 286 32.80 -0.97 -18.08
CA ALA A 286 32.89 -2.13 -17.20
C ALA A 286 34.32 -2.69 -17.09
N GLU A 287 35.05 -2.78 -18.21
CA GLU A 287 36.45 -3.26 -18.26
C GLU A 287 37.41 -2.34 -17.49
N ASN A 288 37.01 -1.10 -17.22
CA ASN A 288 37.79 -0.10 -16.49
C ASN A 288 37.22 0.19 -15.10
N ASP A 289 36.37 -0.69 -14.55
CA ASP A 289 35.76 -0.54 -13.21
C ASP A 289 35.01 0.80 -13.01
N VAL A 290 34.28 1.26 -14.03
CA VAL A 290 33.37 2.41 -13.91
C VAL A 290 31.96 1.87 -13.63
N PHE A 291 31.45 2.16 -12.43
CA PHE A 291 30.08 1.81 -12.07
C PHE A 291 29.10 2.84 -12.62
N ILE A 292 28.08 2.34 -13.31
CA ILE A 292 26.98 3.14 -13.86
C ILE A 292 25.75 2.86 -13.00
N ASP A 293 24.98 3.90 -12.70
CA ASP A 293 23.73 3.75 -11.94
C ASP A 293 22.52 4.19 -12.76
N MET A 294 22.23 5.49 -12.79
CA MET A 294 21.05 5.99 -13.47
C MET A 294 21.31 5.92 -14.98
N ILE A 295 20.46 5.23 -15.74
CA ILE A 295 20.48 5.28 -17.22
C ILE A 295 19.20 5.95 -17.70
N SER A 296 19.35 6.94 -18.58
CA SER A 296 18.28 7.63 -19.29
C SER A 296 18.57 7.55 -20.78
N HIS A 297 17.72 6.83 -21.51
CA HIS A 297 17.89 6.57 -22.93
C HIS A 297 16.66 7.10 -23.66
N THR A 298 16.87 7.96 -24.65
CA THR A 298 15.81 8.47 -25.51
C THR A 298 15.47 7.47 -26.61
N GLY A 299 14.20 7.43 -27.04
CA GLY A 299 13.84 6.70 -28.25
C GLY A 299 14.56 7.29 -29.47
N ALA A 300 14.96 6.44 -30.43
CA ALA A 300 15.73 6.91 -31.57
C ALA A 300 14.93 7.91 -32.43
N THR A 301 15.48 9.10 -32.63
CA THR A 301 14.96 10.16 -33.50
C THR A 301 15.92 10.37 -34.67
N ASN A 302 15.40 10.35 -35.91
CA ASN A 302 16.20 10.48 -37.12
C ASN A 302 17.34 9.44 -37.26
N GLY A 303 17.20 8.26 -36.65
CA GLY A 303 18.23 7.22 -36.68
C GLY A 303 19.33 7.38 -35.64
N HIS A 304 19.23 8.41 -34.79
CA HIS A 304 20.15 8.67 -33.70
C HIS A 304 19.47 8.52 -32.34
N LEU A 305 20.24 8.20 -31.31
CA LEU A 305 19.80 8.06 -29.93
C LEU A 305 20.66 8.91 -29.01
N SER A 306 20.12 9.26 -27.85
CA SER A 306 20.88 9.88 -26.78
C SER A 306 20.87 8.96 -25.57
N VAL A 307 22.05 8.71 -25.01
CA VAL A 307 22.20 7.99 -23.75
C VAL A 307 22.83 8.94 -22.75
N SER A 308 22.18 9.10 -21.61
CA SER A 308 22.77 9.75 -20.45
C SER A 308 22.82 8.79 -19.29
N PHE A 309 23.89 8.83 -18.52
CA PHE A 309 24.01 8.02 -17.33
C PHE A 309 24.82 8.71 -16.24
N THR A 310 24.65 8.28 -14.99
CA THR A 310 25.48 8.77 -13.88
C THR A 310 26.58 7.80 -13.50
N ILE A 311 27.69 8.40 -13.07
CA ILE A 311 28.86 7.73 -12.49
C ILE A 311 29.24 8.44 -11.19
N ASN A 312 30.08 7.80 -10.38
CA ASN A 312 30.69 8.49 -9.25
C ASN A 312 31.70 9.54 -9.72
N ALA A 313 31.73 10.71 -9.07
CA ALA A 313 32.59 11.83 -9.42
C ALA A 313 34.09 11.48 -9.43
N LYS A 314 34.52 10.52 -8.60
CA LYS A 314 35.92 10.05 -8.59
C LYS A 314 36.36 9.44 -9.92
N ASP A 315 35.41 8.93 -10.72
CA ASP A 315 35.66 8.25 -11.98
C ASP A 315 35.58 9.20 -13.19
N GLN A 316 35.21 10.48 -13.00
CA GLN A 316 34.98 11.45 -14.08
C GLN A 316 36.15 11.55 -15.07
N VAL A 317 37.36 11.78 -14.57
CA VAL A 317 38.55 11.98 -15.43
C VAL A 317 38.85 10.74 -16.27
N LYS A 318 38.69 9.55 -15.67
CA LYS A 318 38.90 8.26 -16.33
C LYS A 318 37.81 8.03 -17.40
N THR A 319 36.55 8.24 -17.05
CA THR A 319 35.43 8.09 -17.97
C THR A 319 35.53 9.05 -19.15
N GLU A 320 35.88 10.32 -18.91
CA GLU A 320 36.04 11.29 -19.99
C GLU A 320 37.11 10.86 -20.99
N ALA A 321 38.25 10.36 -20.52
CA ALA A 321 39.32 9.86 -21.39
C ALA A 321 38.84 8.68 -22.25
N LEU A 322 38.19 7.68 -21.63
CA LEU A 322 37.67 6.51 -22.33
C LEU A 322 36.61 6.87 -23.39
N LEU A 323 35.70 7.78 -23.06
CA LEU A 323 34.61 8.16 -23.97
C LEU A 323 35.08 9.07 -25.10
N ARG A 324 36.14 9.86 -24.90
CA ARG A 324 36.73 10.65 -26.00
C ARG A 324 37.27 9.76 -27.11
N GLU A 325 37.84 8.60 -26.79
CA GLU A 325 38.28 7.62 -27.79
C GLU A 325 37.09 7.03 -28.56
N LEU A 326 36.02 6.67 -27.84
CA LEU A 326 34.79 6.14 -28.44
C LEU A 326 34.12 7.17 -29.37
N VAL A 327 34.02 8.43 -28.93
CA VAL A 327 33.45 9.52 -29.73
C VAL A 327 34.32 9.84 -30.94
N ALA A 328 35.65 9.77 -30.83
CA ALA A 328 36.54 10.00 -31.96
C ALA A 328 36.37 8.99 -33.11
N THR A 329 35.77 7.81 -32.85
CA THR A 329 35.48 6.80 -33.88
C THR A 329 34.10 6.94 -34.51
N HIS A 330 33.27 7.86 -34.01
CA HIS A 330 31.89 8.06 -34.47
C HIS A 330 31.63 9.54 -34.77
N ASP A 331 31.65 9.90 -36.06
CA ASP A 331 31.39 11.27 -36.49
C ASP A 331 30.00 11.76 -36.04
N GLY A 332 29.97 12.98 -35.50
CA GLY A 332 28.74 13.66 -35.07
C GLY A 332 28.26 13.31 -33.66
N VAL A 333 28.90 12.36 -32.96
CA VAL A 333 28.56 12.06 -31.55
C VAL A 333 29.12 13.15 -30.64
N HIS A 334 28.30 13.61 -29.68
CA HIS A 334 28.69 14.66 -28.74
C HIS A 334 28.73 14.13 -27.30
N LEU A 335 29.87 14.33 -26.62
CA LEU A 335 30.04 14.02 -25.20
C LEU A 335 29.78 15.28 -24.36
N GLY A 336 28.76 15.20 -23.49
CA GLY A 336 28.48 16.16 -22.42
C GLY A 336 28.85 15.57 -21.06
N ILE A 337 29.42 16.40 -20.19
CA ILE A 337 29.70 16.05 -18.80
C ILE A 337 29.18 17.20 -17.93
N VAL A 338 28.35 16.85 -16.95
CA VAL A 338 27.82 17.79 -15.96
C VAL A 338 28.19 17.30 -14.57
N ASP A 339 29.03 18.07 -13.89
CA ASP A 339 29.46 17.84 -12.51
C ASP A 339 28.65 18.71 -11.53
N ASN A 340 29.03 18.69 -10.25
CA ASN A 340 28.36 19.44 -9.19
C ASN A 340 26.86 19.18 -9.14
N ILE A 341 26.49 17.91 -9.34
CA ILE A 341 25.13 17.41 -9.27
C ILE A 341 24.97 16.45 -8.09
N THR A 342 23.73 16.26 -7.70
CA THR A 342 23.32 15.23 -6.75
C THR A 342 22.11 14.52 -7.31
N LYS A 343 22.10 13.19 -7.22
CA LYS A 343 20.95 12.39 -7.57
C LYS A 343 20.01 12.32 -6.39
N LEU A 344 18.75 12.71 -6.59
CA LEU A 344 17.68 12.51 -5.65
C LEU A 344 16.79 11.36 -6.11
N THR A 345 16.33 10.56 -5.17
CA THR A 345 15.46 9.42 -5.44
C THR A 345 14.27 9.46 -4.50
N VAL A 346 13.07 9.67 -5.03
CA VAL A 346 11.83 9.40 -4.30
C VAL A 346 11.43 7.94 -4.54
N GLU A 347 11.09 7.24 -3.46
CA GLU A 347 10.71 5.83 -3.49
C GLU A 347 9.57 5.57 -2.52
N GLY A 348 8.63 4.71 -2.93
CA GLY A 348 7.60 4.21 -2.05
C GLY A 348 6.76 3.11 -2.69
N PRO A 349 6.30 2.12 -1.92
CA PRO A 349 5.45 1.05 -2.43
C PRO A 349 4.08 1.57 -2.91
N GLY A 350 3.66 2.75 -2.44
CA GLY A 350 2.41 3.38 -2.87
C GLY A 350 2.47 4.01 -4.27
N MET A 351 3.66 4.23 -4.85
CA MET A 351 3.80 4.89 -6.16
C MET A 351 3.18 4.08 -7.31
N GLU A 352 3.27 2.74 -7.27
CA GLU A 352 2.72 1.86 -8.31
C GLU A 352 1.20 2.01 -8.45
N PHE A 353 0.53 2.28 -7.33
CA PHE A 353 -0.92 2.36 -7.23
C PHE A 353 -1.45 3.79 -7.33
N GLN A 354 -0.58 4.78 -7.55
CA GLN A 354 -0.93 6.19 -7.56
C GLN A 354 -0.42 6.94 -8.77
N SER A 355 -1.35 7.49 -9.54
CA SER A 355 -1.02 8.48 -10.56
C SER A 355 -0.62 9.82 -9.93
N GLY A 356 0.28 10.56 -10.59
CA GLY A 356 0.56 11.96 -10.25
C GLY A 356 1.75 12.21 -9.33
N VAL A 357 2.45 11.18 -8.84
CA VAL A 357 3.70 11.37 -8.05
C VAL A 357 4.74 12.17 -8.83
N ALA A 358 4.97 11.80 -10.10
CA ALA A 358 5.86 12.55 -10.98
C ALA A 358 5.43 14.01 -11.14
N TYR A 359 4.13 14.28 -11.38
CA TYR A 359 3.62 15.65 -11.45
C TYR A 359 3.93 16.44 -10.17
N ARG A 360 3.74 15.86 -9.00
CA ARG A 360 4.00 16.51 -7.71
C ARG A 360 5.49 16.83 -7.52
N VAL A 361 6.39 15.89 -7.85
CA VAL A 361 7.84 16.12 -7.84
C VAL A 361 8.21 17.27 -8.77
N PHE A 362 7.83 17.19 -10.05
CA PHE A 362 8.17 18.21 -11.05
C PHE A 362 7.54 19.57 -10.73
N SER A 363 6.30 19.60 -10.21
CA SER A 363 5.62 20.82 -9.79
C SER A 363 6.34 21.49 -8.61
N CYS A 364 6.80 20.72 -7.63
CA CYS A 364 7.58 21.23 -6.50
C CYS A 364 8.88 21.86 -6.95
N MET A 365 9.64 21.15 -7.79
CA MET A 365 10.92 21.62 -8.33
C MET A 365 10.73 22.88 -9.18
N ALA A 366 9.72 22.90 -10.06
CA ALA A 366 9.39 24.04 -10.88
C ALA A 366 8.99 25.28 -10.05
N LYS A 367 8.16 25.12 -9.01
CA LYS A 367 7.78 26.23 -8.10
C LYS A 367 8.97 26.77 -7.32
N ALA A 368 9.96 25.93 -7.02
CA ALA A 368 11.19 26.32 -6.36
C ALA A 368 12.22 26.96 -7.32
N GLY A 369 11.99 26.89 -8.64
CA GLY A 369 12.96 27.29 -9.65
C GLY A 369 14.19 26.38 -9.69
N ILE A 370 14.07 25.11 -9.28
CA ILE A 370 15.16 24.14 -9.27
C ILE A 370 15.05 23.27 -10.53
N PRO A 371 16.06 23.24 -11.41
CA PRO A 371 16.01 22.43 -12.61
C PRO A 371 16.18 20.93 -12.28
N ILE A 372 15.50 20.09 -13.05
CA ILE A 372 15.77 18.66 -13.15
C ILE A 372 16.56 18.43 -14.43
N LEU A 373 17.79 17.95 -14.31
CA LEU A 373 18.72 17.81 -15.45
C LEU A 373 18.53 16.50 -16.20
N ALA A 374 18.19 15.44 -15.48
CA ALA A 374 17.88 14.13 -16.03
C ALA A 374 16.95 13.38 -15.07
N VAL A 375 16.19 12.43 -15.60
CA VAL A 375 15.23 11.62 -14.83
C VAL A 375 15.20 10.20 -15.39
N THR A 376 15.01 9.23 -14.49
CA THR A 376 14.63 7.85 -14.81
C THR A 376 13.60 7.36 -13.79
N THR A 377 12.77 6.39 -14.18
CA THR A 377 11.63 5.94 -13.37
C THR A 377 11.43 4.44 -13.45
N SER A 378 10.95 3.82 -12.38
CA SER A 378 10.34 2.49 -12.33
C SER A 378 8.93 2.58 -11.70
N GLU A 379 8.26 1.46 -11.47
CA GLU A 379 6.93 1.47 -10.84
C GLU A 379 6.91 2.08 -9.43
N SER A 380 8.01 1.94 -8.68
CA SER A 380 8.12 2.33 -7.26
C SER A 380 9.10 3.46 -6.99
N LYS A 381 9.79 3.98 -8.01
CA LYS A 381 10.93 4.90 -7.84
C LYS A 381 11.01 5.93 -8.95
N ILE A 382 11.31 7.18 -8.59
CA ILE A 382 11.72 8.24 -9.53
C ILE A 382 13.07 8.76 -9.07
N SER A 383 14.10 8.60 -9.91
CA SER A 383 15.42 9.17 -9.67
C SER A 383 15.66 10.33 -10.61
N TYR A 384 16.14 11.44 -10.10
CA TYR A 384 16.35 12.65 -10.87
C TYR A 384 17.57 13.43 -10.39
N ILE A 385 18.16 14.19 -11.31
CA ILE A 385 19.39 14.94 -11.07
C ILE A 385 19.07 16.41 -10.81
N SER A 386 19.65 16.95 -9.74
CA SER A 386 19.55 18.35 -9.36
C SER A 386 20.96 18.93 -9.12
N PRO A 387 21.18 20.24 -9.37
CA PRO A 387 22.42 20.90 -8.98
C PRO A 387 22.67 20.74 -7.47
N THR A 388 23.90 20.40 -7.08
CA THR A 388 24.27 20.18 -5.66
C THR A 388 23.96 21.40 -4.79
N SER A 389 24.08 22.61 -5.34
CA SER A 389 23.76 23.86 -4.65
C SER A 389 22.28 24.01 -4.26
N ASP A 390 21.37 23.26 -4.88
CA ASP A 390 19.93 23.33 -4.64
C ASP A 390 19.36 22.16 -3.81
N VAL A 391 20.19 21.16 -3.49
CA VAL A 391 19.74 19.87 -2.91
C VAL A 391 19.01 20.04 -1.60
N ASP A 392 19.55 20.82 -0.66
CA ASP A 392 18.93 20.99 0.66
C ASP A 392 17.51 21.58 0.53
N ARG A 393 17.35 22.53 -0.40
CA ARG A 393 16.07 23.15 -0.71
C ARG A 393 15.13 22.16 -1.40
N ALA A 394 15.62 21.38 -2.37
CA ALA A 394 14.85 20.33 -3.04
C ALA A 394 14.35 19.30 -2.03
N VAL A 395 15.23 18.79 -1.16
CA VAL A 395 14.90 17.82 -0.11
C VAL A 395 13.82 18.36 0.81
N ALA A 396 13.96 19.58 1.33
CA ALA A 396 12.98 20.17 2.23
C ALA A 396 11.58 20.28 1.61
N ILE A 397 11.49 20.70 0.34
CA ILE A 397 10.22 20.87 -0.35
C ILE A 397 9.57 19.52 -0.66
N ILE A 398 10.34 18.54 -1.12
CA ILE A 398 9.83 17.20 -1.42
C ILE A 398 9.37 16.50 -0.14
N LYS A 399 10.15 16.58 0.95
CA LYS A 399 9.75 16.06 2.26
C LYS A 399 8.43 16.64 2.73
N LYS A 400 8.27 17.95 2.63
CA LYS A 400 7.02 18.64 2.98
C LYS A 400 5.84 18.20 2.10
N GLU A 401 6.05 18.06 0.80
CA GLU A 401 5.00 17.65 -0.15
C GLU A 401 4.50 16.24 0.15
N PHE A 402 5.40 15.29 0.42
CA PHE A 402 5.05 13.88 0.64
C PHE A 402 4.88 13.49 2.11
N GLY A 403 5.16 14.39 3.06
CA GLY A 403 4.99 14.14 4.50
C GLY A 403 6.02 13.16 5.08
N ILE A 404 7.26 13.18 4.58
CA ILE A 404 8.36 12.26 4.95
C ILE A 404 9.56 12.96 5.60
#